data_AF-A0A1E8CM41-F1
#
_entry.id   AF-A0A1E8CM41-F1
#
_cell.length_a   1.000
_cell.length_b   1.000
_cell.length_c   1.000
_cell.angle_alpha   90.00
_cell.angle_beta   90.00
_cell.angle_gamma   90.00
#
_symmetry.space_group_name_H-M   'P 1'
#
loop_
_entity.id
_entity.type
_entity.pdbx_description
1 polymer ?
#
loop_
_entity_poly.entity_id
_entity_poly.type
_entity_poly.pdbx_seq_one_letter_code
_entity_poly.pdbx_strand_id
1 'polypeptide(L)'
;MVALTITSLVLGALFSLAAGSKQLAVRTQSTLQDTMAARAQINSSLLDNEYRELEPIIGNTRFQTESGDILPDVLRRTAPMNDLLQTFRIVDEDTDEVINGVRWIRLELPQ
;
A
#
# COMPACT_ATOMS: atom_id res chain seq x y z
N MET A 1 36.63 -26.36 34.93
CA MET A 1 35.84 -26.66 33.71
C MET A 1 34.47 -25.99 33.73
N VAL A 2 33.66 -26.13 34.79
CA VAL A 2 32.28 -25.60 34.87
C VAL A 2 32.14 -24.10 34.54
N ALA A 3 33.01 -23.24 35.10
CA ALA A 3 32.96 -21.79 34.85
C ALA A 3 33.12 -21.42 33.36
N LEU A 4 34.03 -22.10 32.66
CA LEU A 4 34.28 -21.90 31.23
C LEU A 4 33.07 -22.33 30.39
N THR A 5 32.43 -23.44 30.76
CA THR A 5 31.21 -23.93 30.11
C THR A 5 30.05 -22.96 30.26
N ILE A 6 29.86 -22.40 31.46
CA ILE A 6 28.81 -21.39 31.72
C ILE A 6 29.09 -20.12 30.91
N THR A 7 30.33 -19.63 30.87
CA THR A 7 30.67 -18.45 30.07
C THR A 7 30.46 -18.68 28.58
N SER A 8 30.80 -19.85 28.05
CA SER A 8 30.55 -20.19 26.64
C SER A 8 29.06 -20.25 26.32
N LEU A 9 28.24 -20.80 27.23
CA LEU A 9 26.80 -20.88 27.05
C LEU A 9 26.14 -19.49 27.13
N VAL A 10 26.53 -18.66 28.10
CA VAL A 10 26.05 -17.27 28.23
C VAL A 10 26.44 -16.44 27.00
N LEU A 11 27.69 -16.55 26.55
CA LEU A 11 28.17 -15.83 25.37
C LEU A 11 27.46 -16.29 24.10
N GLY A 12 27.22 -17.60 23.93
CA GLY A 12 26.43 -18.16 22.84
C GLY A 12 24.99 -17.66 22.83
N ALA A 13 24.34 -17.60 24.00
CA ALA A 13 22.99 -17.06 24.14
C ALA A 13 22.91 -15.57 23.77
N LEU A 14 23.88 -14.76 24.22
CA LEU A 14 23.96 -13.34 23.87
C LEU A 14 24.17 -13.12 22.37
N PHE A 15 25.05 -13.90 21.74
CA PHE A 15 25.25 -13.81 20.29
C PHE A 15 24.01 -14.25 19.51
N SER A 16 23.33 -15.31 19.95
CA SER A 16 22.07 -15.75 19.34
C SER A 16 20.98 -14.67 19.43
N LEU A 17 20.88 -13.98 20.58
CA LEU A 17 19.93 -12.89 20.76
C LEU A 17 20.25 -11.70 19.86
N ALA A 18 21.51 -11.29 19.82
CA ALA A 18 21.95 -10.18 18.97
C ALA A 18 21.72 -10.48 17.47
N ALA A 19 22.00 -11.72 17.04
CA ALA A 19 21.75 -12.16 15.68
C ALA A 19 20.24 -12.17 15.36
N GLY A 20 19.41 -12.71 16.26
CA GLY A 20 17.95 -12.74 16.10
C GLY A 20 17.34 -11.35 16.04
N SER A 21 17.79 -10.42 16.88
CA SER A 21 17.35 -9.01 16.87
C SER A 21 17.68 -8.32 15.54
N LYS A 22 18.88 -8.52 15.00
CA LYS A 22 19.27 -7.96 13.70
C LYS A 22 18.44 -8.56 12.56
N GLN A 23 18.23 -9.88 12.56
CA GLN A 23 17.42 -10.54 11.54
C GLN A 23 15.97 -10.04 11.55
N LEU A 24 15.40 -9.84 12.74
CA LEU A 24 14.07 -9.28 12.89
C LEU A 24 14.02 -7.83 12.39
N ALA A 25 14.97 -6.99 12.77
CA ALA A 25 15.03 -5.59 12.32
C ALA A 25 15.06 -5.47 10.79
N VAL A 26 15.87 -6.30 10.12
CA VAL A 26 15.96 -6.32 8.65
C VAL A 26 14.63 -6.74 8.02
N ARG A 27 14.00 -7.80 8.53
CA ARG A 27 12.69 -8.25 8.02
C ARG A 27 11.59 -7.22 8.24
N THR A 28 11.56 -6.59 9.40
CA THR A 28 10.59 -5.52 9.68
C THR A 28 10.80 -4.32 8.77
N GLN A 29 12.05 -3.95 8.48
CA GLN A 29 12.35 -2.86 7.56
C GLN A 29 11.80 -3.12 6.16
N SER A 30 12.02 -4.32 5.60
CA SER A 30 11.47 -4.68 4.29
C SER A 30 9.94 -4.67 4.29
N THR A 31 9.30 -5.25 5.30
CA THR A 31 7.84 -5.28 5.38
C THR A 31 7.23 -3.89 5.53
N LEU A 32 7.89 -2.98 6.26
CA LEU A 32 7.45 -1.59 6.39
C LEU A 32 7.55 -0.84 5.07
N GLN A 33 8.63 -1.02 4.32
CA GLN A 33 8.79 -0.40 3.01
C GLN A 33 7.69 -0.85 2.04
N ASP A 34 7.40 -2.15 1.99
CA ASP A 34 6.34 -2.71 1.15
C ASP A 34 4.96 -2.15 1.56
N THR A 35 4.68 -2.13 2.86
CA THR A 35 3.40 -1.60 3.38
C THR A 35 3.24 -0.11 3.10
N MET A 36 4.32 0.66 3.22
CA MET A 36 4.32 2.09 2.92
C MET A 36 4.08 2.34 1.43
N ALA A 37 4.71 1.57 0.56
CA ALA A 37 4.52 1.66 -0.88
C ALA A 37 3.08 1.33 -1.28
N ALA A 38 2.51 0.22 -0.77
CA ALA A 38 1.11 -0.14 -1.02
C ALA A 38 0.15 0.96 -0.56
N ARG A 39 0.34 1.50 0.66
CA ARG A 39 -0.51 2.59 1.20
C ARG A 39 -0.40 3.87 0.39
N ALA A 40 0.79 4.23 -0.05
CA ALA A 40 0.98 5.40 -0.88
C ALA A 40 0.26 5.24 -2.23
N GLN A 41 0.31 4.05 -2.84
CA GLN A 41 -0.42 3.77 -4.08
C GLN A 41 -1.94 3.85 -3.89
N ILE A 42 -2.46 3.29 -2.79
CA ILE A 42 -3.88 3.40 -2.43
C ILE A 42 -4.29 4.88 -2.30
N ASN A 43 -3.53 5.66 -1.54
CA ASN A 43 -3.82 7.07 -1.33
C ASN A 43 -3.73 7.86 -2.65
N SER A 44 -2.73 7.59 -3.49
CA SER A 44 -2.61 8.23 -4.80
C SER A 44 -3.83 7.92 -5.67
N SER A 45 -4.25 6.65 -5.70
CA SER A 45 -5.41 6.22 -6.49
C SER A 45 -6.71 6.86 -6.04
N LEU A 46 -6.86 7.10 -4.73
CA LEU A 46 -8.01 7.80 -4.15
C LEU A 46 -8.02 9.30 -4.42
N LEU A 47 -6.84 9.91 -4.54
CA LEU A 47 -6.69 11.34 -4.82
C LEU A 47 -6.84 11.66 -6.31
N ASP A 48 -6.51 10.70 -7.17
CA ASP A 48 -6.63 10.82 -8.62
C ASP A 48 -8.12 10.88 -9.02
N ASN A 49 -8.57 12.11 -9.28
CA ASN A 49 -9.97 12.44 -9.54
C ASN A 49 -10.23 12.87 -10.99
N GLU A 50 -9.27 12.62 -11.89
CA GLU A 50 -9.28 12.97 -13.31
C GLU A 50 -9.44 14.48 -13.63
N TYR A 51 -9.50 15.34 -12.61
CA TYR A 51 -9.66 16.79 -12.79
C TYR A 51 -8.32 17.55 -12.82
N ARG A 52 -7.32 17.03 -12.10
CA ARG A 52 -5.98 17.61 -12.07
C ARG A 52 -4.95 16.51 -12.15
N GLU A 53 -3.96 16.68 -13.01
CA GLU A 53 -2.81 15.80 -13.09
C GLU A 53 -2.09 15.78 -11.73
N LEU A 54 -1.97 14.59 -11.15
CA LEU A 54 -1.15 14.36 -9.98
C LEU A 54 0.24 13.96 -10.42
N GLU A 55 1.25 14.57 -9.80
CA GLU A 55 2.62 14.13 -9.99
C GLU A 55 2.78 12.71 -9.39
N PRO A 56 3.42 11.77 -10.09
CA PRO A 56 3.61 10.41 -9.58
C PRO A 56 4.33 10.45 -8.25
N ILE A 57 3.63 10.05 -7.17
CA ILE A 57 4.16 10.15 -5.80
C ILE A 57 5.30 9.15 -5.59
N ILE A 58 5.31 8.02 -6.31
CA ILE A 58 6.34 6.97 -6.21
C ILE A 58 6.66 6.42 -7.60
N GLY A 59 7.95 6.33 -7.94
CA GLY A 59 8.44 5.60 -9.12
C GLY A 59 8.46 4.07 -8.95
N ASN A 60 7.52 3.50 -8.21
CA ASN A 60 7.46 2.07 -7.92
C ASN A 60 6.52 1.40 -8.93
N THR A 61 7.06 0.48 -9.74
CA THR A 61 6.32 -0.27 -10.75
C THR A 61 5.53 -1.45 -10.19
N ARG A 62 5.81 -1.86 -8.95
CA ARG A 62 5.22 -3.05 -8.33
C ARG A 62 3.71 -2.94 -8.13
N PHE A 63 3.21 -1.76 -7.72
CA PHE A 63 1.78 -1.55 -7.49
C PHE A 63 1.19 -0.72 -8.62
N GLN A 64 0.38 -1.36 -9.47
CA GLN A 64 -0.24 -0.69 -10.61
C GLN A 64 -1.71 -0.46 -10.36
N THR A 65 -2.16 0.77 -10.58
CA THR A 65 -3.57 1.15 -10.48
C THR A 65 -4.24 1.05 -11.84
N GLU A 66 -5.34 0.32 -11.91
CA GLU A 66 -6.19 0.21 -13.09
C GLU A 66 -7.56 0.81 -12.75
N SER A 67 -8.03 1.71 -13.63
CA SER A 67 -9.37 2.27 -13.52
C SER A 67 -10.39 1.22 -13.94
N GLY A 68 -11.45 1.08 -13.14
CA GLY A 68 -12.55 0.18 -13.41
C GLY A 68 -13.79 0.91 -13.91
N ASP A 69 -14.93 0.26 -13.74
CA ASP A 69 -16.22 0.77 -14.17
C ASP A 69 -16.68 1.96 -13.31
N ILE A 70 -17.37 2.89 -13.97
CA ILE A 70 -18.15 3.95 -13.32
C ILE A 70 -19.39 3.31 -12.70
N LEU A 71 -19.61 3.56 -11.41
CA LEU A 71 -20.79 3.06 -10.71
C LEU A 71 -22.05 3.75 -11.25
N PRO A 72 -23.16 3.00 -11.37
CA PRO A 72 -24.41 3.57 -11.82
C PRO A 72 -24.89 4.63 -10.85
N ASP A 73 -25.47 5.69 -11.41
CA ASP A 73 -25.93 6.79 -10.60
C ASP A 73 -27.13 6.37 -9.74
N VAL A 74 -27.07 6.69 -8.45
CA VAL A 74 -28.19 6.40 -7.54
C VAL A 74 -29.31 7.38 -7.83
N LEU A 75 -30.57 7.00 -7.61
CA LEU A 75 -31.71 7.91 -7.83
C LEU A 75 -31.61 9.14 -6.90
N ARG A 76 -31.08 10.26 -7.42
CA ARG A 76 -30.82 11.46 -6.63
C ARG A 76 -32.10 12.30 -6.48
N ARG A 77 -32.31 12.86 -5.29
CA ARG A 77 -33.34 13.90 -5.03
C ARG A 77 -32.78 15.33 -5.04
N THR A 78 -31.48 15.46 -5.33
CA THR A 78 -30.70 16.70 -5.28
C THR A 78 -30.38 17.20 -6.70
N ALA A 79 -29.81 18.41 -6.77
CA ALA A 79 -29.35 18.98 -8.04
C ALA A 79 -28.27 18.11 -8.73
N PRO A 80 -28.12 18.21 -10.06
CA PRO A 80 -27.08 17.51 -10.83
C PRO A 80 -25.68 17.83 -10.30
N MET A 81 -24.76 16.86 -10.34
CA MET A 81 -23.36 17.04 -9.94
C MET A 81 -22.44 16.44 -10.99
N ASN A 82 -21.25 17.03 -11.16
CA ASN A 82 -20.24 16.54 -12.08
C ASN A 82 -19.40 15.39 -11.48
N ASP A 83 -19.66 15.02 -10.22
CA ASP A 83 -18.88 14.02 -9.50
C ASP A 83 -19.57 12.64 -9.63
N LEU A 84 -18.78 11.64 -10.00
CA LEU A 84 -19.19 10.24 -10.12
C LEU A 84 -18.29 9.35 -9.27
N LEU A 85 -18.75 8.13 -9.01
CA LEU A 85 -17.97 7.09 -8.36
C LEU A 85 -17.42 6.14 -9.42
N GLN A 86 -16.12 5.87 -9.37
CA GLN A 86 -15.44 4.92 -10.25
C GLN A 86 -14.78 3.85 -9.38
N THR A 87 -14.94 2.58 -9.76
CA THR A 87 -14.14 1.51 -9.18
C THR A 87 -12.69 1.62 -9.66
N PHE A 88 -11.75 1.16 -8.85
CA PHE A 88 -10.38 0.95 -9.29
C PHE A 88 -9.84 -0.29 -8.61
N ARG A 89 -8.79 -0.87 -9.21
CA ARG A 89 -8.04 -1.97 -8.64
C ARG A 89 -6.56 -1.63 -8.61
N ILE A 90 -5.88 -2.06 -7.56
CA ILE A 90 -4.43 -2.01 -7.46
C ILE A 90 -3.94 -3.44 -7.50
N VAL A 91 -3.05 -3.73 -8.43
CA VAL A 91 -2.45 -5.06 -8.62
C VAL A 91 -1.02 -5.00 -8.12
N ASP A 92 -0.65 -5.93 -7.25
CA ASP A 92 0.74 -6.20 -6.87
C ASP A 92 1.35 -7.19 -7.88
N GLU A 93 2.31 -6.73 -8.69
CA GLU A 93 2.98 -7.57 -9.69
C GLU A 93 3.77 -8.74 -9.09
N ASP A 94 4.22 -8.64 -7.83
CA ASP A 94 5.04 -9.68 -7.21
C ASP A 94 4.19 -10.84 -6.65
N THR A 95 2.98 -10.53 -6.18
CA THR A 95 2.13 -11.48 -5.44
C THR A 95 0.81 -11.80 -6.15
N ASP A 96 0.47 -11.05 -7.20
CA ASP A 96 -0.83 -11.08 -7.89
C ASP A 96 -2.00 -10.74 -6.95
N GLU A 97 -1.72 -10.09 -5.82
CA GLU A 97 -2.76 -9.60 -4.91
C GLU A 97 -3.47 -8.38 -5.50
N VAL A 98 -4.80 -8.35 -5.34
CA VAL A 98 -5.65 -7.28 -5.86
C VAL A 98 -6.36 -6.56 -4.73
N ILE A 99 -6.16 -5.25 -4.68
CA ILE A 99 -6.85 -4.35 -3.76
C ILE A 99 -7.90 -3.57 -4.55
N ASN A 100 -9.16 -3.75 -4.20
CA ASN A 100 -10.27 -3.05 -4.84
C ASN A 100 -10.67 -1.82 -4.05
N GLY A 101 -11.04 -0.76 -4.75
CA GLY A 101 -11.48 0.49 -4.15
C GLY A 101 -12.51 1.22 -5.02
N VAL A 102 -13.05 2.29 -4.45
CA VAL A 102 -13.93 3.22 -5.15
C VAL A 102 -13.41 4.63 -4.89
N ARG A 103 -13.31 5.44 -5.93
CA ARG A 103 -12.86 6.83 -5.87
C ARG A 103 -13.88 7.77 -6.51
N TRP A 104 -13.77 9.05 -6.16
CA TRP A 104 -14.52 10.11 -6.81
C TRP A 104 -13.76 10.57 -8.05
N ILE A 105 -14.45 10.63 -9.18
CA ILE A 105 -13.96 11.26 -10.40
C ILE A 105 -14.85 12.46 -10.73
N ARG A 106 -14.28 13.48 -11.37
CA ARG A 106 -15.02 14.66 -11.79
C ARG A 106 -15.05 14.77 -13.30
N LEU A 107 -16.26 14.84 -13.85
CA LEU A 107 -16.51 15.06 -15.25
C LEU A 107 -16.35 16.54 -15.64
N GLU A 108 -15.96 16.78 -16.89
CA GLU A 108 -15.95 18.13 -17.49
C GLU A 108 -17.37 18.70 -17.66
N LEU A 109 -18.37 17.83 -17.87
CA LEU A 109 -19.77 18.21 -18.07
C LEU A 109 -20.69 17.51 -17.04
N PRO A 110 -21.74 18.17 -16.54
CA PRO A 110 -22.70 17.56 -15.63
C PRO A 110 -23.47 16.41 -16.29
N GLN A 111 -23.72 15.36 -15.53
CA GLN A 111 -24.66 14.28 -15.87
C GLN A 111 -25.85 14.26 -14.91
#